data_AF-U7D6W4-F1
#
_entry.id   AF-U7D6W4-F1
#
_cell.length_a   1.000
_cell.length_b   1.000
_cell.length_c   1.000
_cell.angle_alpha   90.00
_cell.angle_beta   90.00
_cell.angle_gamma   90.00
#
_symmetry.space_group_name_H-M   'P 1'
#
loop_
_entity.id
_entity.type
_entity.pdbx_description
1 polymer ?
#
loop_
_entity_poly.entity_id
_entity_poly.type
_entity_poly.pdbx_seq_one_letter_code
_entity_poly.pdbx_strand_id
1 'polypeptide(L)'
;MAPELAVSGDIERVHHVFFARLTYTGVVHRECGRCLQQYDLPVSGVRKFVFKPEDDDGAYVRSETDVLTYTYAEGWVDVEEYLYEDLLLQVPMKAVCSKECSGVSSYSTKNEKGSSGVDHRWHALLKLQNSTNNNLE
;
A
#
# COMPACT_ATOMS: atom_id res chain seq x y z
N MET A 1 4.97 -14.93 -18.49
CA MET A 1 3.95 -14.22 -17.68
C MET A 1 4.26 -14.60 -16.24
N ALA A 2 4.79 -13.69 -15.45
CA ALA A 2 5.03 -13.97 -14.02
C ALA A 2 3.67 -14.13 -13.33
N PRO A 3 3.53 -15.03 -12.34
CA PRO A 3 2.29 -15.12 -11.57
C PRO A 3 2.01 -13.78 -10.88
N GLU A 4 0.73 -13.38 -10.80
CA GLU A 4 0.31 -12.15 -10.07
C GLU A 4 0.82 -12.17 -8.62
N LEU A 5 0.82 -13.36 -7.99
CA LEU A 5 1.45 -13.63 -6.71
C LEU A 5 1.89 -15.11 -6.63
N ALA A 6 3.18 -15.37 -6.41
CA ALA A 6 3.70 -16.69 -6.10
C ALA A 6 3.86 -16.83 -4.58
N VAL A 7 3.34 -17.92 -4.02
CA VAL A 7 3.45 -18.24 -2.59
C VAL A 7 4.03 -19.64 -2.46
N SER A 8 5.01 -19.80 -1.58
CA SER A 8 5.61 -21.10 -1.23
C SER A 8 5.91 -21.13 0.25
N GLY A 9 6.00 -22.30 0.85
CA GLY A 9 6.29 -22.37 2.27
C GLY A 9 6.33 -23.79 2.80
N ASP A 10 6.67 -23.86 4.07
CA ASP A 10 6.68 -25.06 4.87
C ASP A 10 5.69 -24.92 6.03
N ILE A 11 5.06 -26.04 6.40
CA ILE A 11 4.12 -26.13 7.51
C ILE A 11 4.54 -27.31 8.38
N GLU A 12 4.74 -27.05 9.65
CA GLU A 12 5.06 -28.05 10.67
C GLU A 12 3.93 -28.11 11.70
N ARG A 13 3.53 -29.32 12.08
CA ARG A 13 2.51 -29.54 13.12
C ARG A 13 3.17 -30.07 14.39
N VAL A 14 2.96 -29.38 15.50
CA VAL A 14 3.35 -29.83 16.85
C VAL A 14 2.09 -29.91 17.71
N HIS A 15 1.69 -31.13 18.09
CA HIS A 15 0.40 -31.40 18.74
C HIS A 15 -0.81 -30.88 17.94
N HIS A 16 -1.45 -29.82 18.43
CA HIS A 16 -2.62 -29.18 17.80
C HIS A 16 -2.28 -27.81 17.19
N VAL A 17 -1.02 -27.42 17.24
CA VAL A 17 -0.51 -26.14 16.75
C VAL A 17 0.20 -26.35 15.41
N PHE A 18 -0.09 -25.50 14.44
CA PHE A 18 0.64 -25.44 13.17
C PHE A 18 1.55 -24.22 13.15
N PHE A 19 2.80 -24.43 12.74
CA PHE A 19 3.78 -23.40 12.46
C PHE A 19 3.95 -23.35 10.95
N ALA A 20 3.65 -22.21 10.33
CA ALA A 20 3.86 -22.03 8.90
C ALA A 20 4.87 -20.93 8.62
N ARG A 21 5.78 -21.20 7.69
CA ARG A 21 6.68 -20.18 7.14
C ARG A 21 6.36 -20.03 5.66
N LEU A 22 5.76 -18.89 5.32
CA LEU A 22 5.40 -18.56 3.94
C LEU A 22 6.39 -17.54 3.37
N THR A 23 6.78 -17.73 2.13
CA THR A 23 7.52 -16.79 1.30
C THR A 23 6.68 -16.47 0.09
N TYR A 24 6.53 -15.20 -0.22
CA TYR A 24 5.80 -14.77 -1.40
C TYR A 24 6.56 -13.72 -2.21
N THR A 25 6.30 -13.71 -3.50
CA THR A 25 6.79 -12.71 -4.46
C THR A 25 5.71 -12.44 -5.48
N GLY A 26 5.50 -11.17 -5.85
CA GLY A 26 4.43 -10.81 -6.77
C GLY A 26 4.48 -9.36 -7.18
N VAL A 27 3.40 -8.93 -7.82
CA VAL A 27 3.22 -7.56 -8.31
C VAL A 27 1.82 -7.07 -7.96
N VAL A 28 1.74 -5.86 -7.40
CA VAL A 28 0.47 -5.16 -7.20
C VAL A 28 0.33 -4.09 -8.28
N HIS A 29 -0.71 -4.19 -9.11
CA HIS A 29 -1.01 -3.19 -10.13
C HIS A 29 -1.65 -1.96 -9.49
N ARG A 30 -1.08 -0.78 -9.75
CA ARG A 30 -1.54 0.49 -9.15
C ARG A 30 -1.56 1.62 -10.17
N GLU A 31 -2.41 2.60 -9.89
CA GLU A 31 -2.37 3.89 -10.57
C GLU A 31 -1.49 4.88 -9.80
N CYS A 32 -0.63 5.60 -10.51
CA CYS A 32 0.21 6.63 -9.92
C CYS A 32 -0.62 7.86 -9.54
N GLY A 33 -0.63 8.23 -8.26
CA GLY A 33 -1.34 9.43 -7.77
C GLY A 33 -0.75 10.77 -8.23
N ARG A 34 0.30 10.77 -9.05
CA ARG A 34 0.89 11.98 -9.66
C ARG A 34 0.59 12.10 -11.14
N CYS A 35 0.83 11.05 -11.94
CA CYS A 35 0.69 11.08 -13.40
C CYS A 35 -0.45 10.23 -13.96
N LEU A 36 -1.18 9.51 -13.09
CA LEU A 36 -2.31 8.64 -13.45
C LEU A 36 -1.96 7.47 -14.38
N GLN A 37 -0.67 7.17 -14.56
CA GLN A 37 -0.23 5.98 -15.30
C GLN A 37 -0.33 4.73 -14.41
N GLN A 38 -0.72 3.61 -15.02
CA GLN A 38 -0.63 2.30 -14.39
C GLN A 38 0.85 1.93 -14.22
N TYR A 39 1.19 1.34 -13.07
CA TYR A 39 2.52 0.84 -12.78
C TYR A 39 2.47 -0.38 -11.88
N ASP A 40 3.54 -1.15 -11.95
CA ASP A 40 3.71 -2.39 -11.19
C ASP A 40 4.51 -2.10 -9.92
N LEU A 41 3.90 -2.36 -8.78
CA LEU A 41 4.57 -2.31 -7.47
C LEU A 41 5.05 -3.73 -7.10
N PRO A 42 6.36 -4.02 -7.18
CA PRO A 42 6.87 -5.32 -6.76
C PRO A 42 6.68 -5.49 -5.25
N VAL A 43 6.19 -6.67 -4.85
CA VAL A 43 5.95 -7.04 -3.45
C VAL A 43 6.62 -8.38 -3.17
N SER A 44 7.17 -8.51 -1.98
CA SER A 44 7.80 -9.75 -1.54
C SER A 44 7.97 -9.77 -0.04
N GLY A 45 7.92 -10.95 0.56
CA GLY A 45 8.12 -11.07 1.99
C GLY A 45 8.22 -12.50 2.47
N VAL A 46 8.57 -12.63 3.74
CA VAL A 46 8.58 -13.89 4.48
C VAL A 46 7.77 -13.66 5.75
N ARG A 47 6.78 -14.51 6.00
CA ARG A 47 5.91 -14.43 7.18
C ARG A 47 5.90 -15.76 7.93
N LYS A 48 5.87 -15.65 9.25
CA LYS A 48 5.73 -16.77 10.17
C LYS A 48 4.36 -16.69 10.82
N PHE A 49 3.64 -17.78 10.76
CA PHE A 49 2.30 -17.91 11.31
C PHE A 49 2.25 -19.05 12.32
N VAL A 50 1.42 -18.86 13.34
CA VAL A 50 1.10 -19.90 14.31
C VAL A 50 -0.41 -20.05 14.38
N PHE A 51 -0.90 -21.24 14.03
CA PHE A 51 -2.32 -21.57 14.05
C PHE A 51 -2.63 -22.47 15.24
N LYS A 52 -3.58 -22.06 16.08
CA LYS A 52 -4.05 -22.79 17.26
C LYS A 52 -5.52 -23.20 17.09
N PRO A 53 -5.99 -24.24 17.78
CA PRO A 53 -7.41 -24.49 17.90
C PRO A 53 -8.12 -23.31 18.57
N GLU A 54 -9.39 -23.07 18.22
CA GLU A 54 -10.23 -22.05 18.90
C GLU A 54 -10.35 -22.30 20.42
N ASP A 55 -10.30 -23.56 20.83
CA ASP A 55 -10.47 -24.00 22.22
C ASP A 55 -9.16 -24.08 23.03
N ASP A 56 -8.03 -23.55 22.53
CA ASP A 56 -6.72 -23.61 23.20
C ASP A 56 -6.34 -22.26 23.86
N ASP A 57 -6.35 -22.22 25.19
CA ASP A 57 -6.08 -21.06 26.06
C ASP A 57 -4.62 -20.53 25.98
N GLY A 58 -3.78 -21.11 25.13
CA GLY A 58 -2.54 -20.48 24.69
C GLY A 58 -1.30 -20.80 25.51
N ALA A 59 -1.30 -21.92 26.24
CA ALA A 59 -0.15 -22.37 27.04
C ALA A 59 1.14 -22.61 26.22
N TYR A 60 1.04 -22.87 24.91
CA TYR A 60 2.17 -23.29 24.08
C TYR A 60 2.89 -22.19 23.28
N VAL A 61 2.37 -20.96 23.21
CA VAL A 61 2.98 -19.92 22.35
C VAL A 61 3.56 -18.82 23.21
N ARG A 62 4.86 -18.93 23.41
CA ARG A 62 5.69 -17.84 23.91
C ARG A 62 5.73 -16.77 22.81
N SER A 63 5.10 -15.63 23.09
CA SER A 63 5.05 -14.45 22.23
C SER A 63 6.46 -14.06 21.76
N GLU A 64 6.79 -14.40 20.52
CA GLU A 64 7.77 -13.66 19.74
C GLU A 64 7.00 -12.53 19.04
N THR A 65 7.52 -11.31 19.08
CA THR A 65 6.84 -10.10 18.56
C THR A 65 6.53 -10.15 17.07
N ASP A 66 7.15 -11.06 16.32
CA ASP A 66 7.01 -11.18 14.86
C ASP A 66 6.13 -12.36 14.42
N VAL A 67 5.44 -13.02 15.36
CA VAL A 67 4.62 -14.20 15.07
C VAL A 67 3.14 -13.86 15.20
N LEU A 68 2.42 -13.97 14.08
CA LEU A 68 0.97 -13.84 14.08
C LEU A 68 0.33 -15.14 14.56
N THR A 69 -0.57 -15.03 15.54
CA THR A 69 -1.31 -16.17 16.08
C THR A 69 -2.75 -16.11 15.62
N TYR A 70 -3.25 -17.21 15.04
CA TYR A 70 -4.60 -17.32 14.51
C TYR A 70 -5.28 -18.60 14.98
N THR A 71 -6.60 -18.59 14.98
CA THR A 71 -7.39 -19.79 15.24
C THR A 71 -7.76 -20.47 13.92
N TYR A 72 -7.93 -21.80 13.93
CA TYR A 72 -8.43 -22.53 12.77
C TYR A 72 -9.60 -23.43 13.15
N ALA A 73 -10.56 -23.57 12.23
CA ALA A 73 -11.66 -24.51 12.30
C ALA A 73 -11.44 -25.63 11.26
N GLU A 74 -11.79 -26.87 11.60
CA GLU A 74 -11.85 -28.00 10.65
C GLU A 74 -10.53 -28.40 9.94
N GLY A 75 -9.38 -27.99 10.48
CA GLY A 75 -8.06 -28.46 10.01
C GLY A 75 -7.56 -27.86 8.71
N TRP A 76 -8.25 -26.85 8.18
CA TRP A 76 -7.74 -25.98 7.11
C TRP A 76 -7.40 -24.61 7.69
N VAL A 77 -6.46 -23.93 7.05
CA VAL A 77 -6.01 -22.60 7.45
C VAL A 77 -6.14 -21.70 6.24
N ASP A 78 -6.92 -20.64 6.37
CA ASP A 78 -6.94 -19.58 5.38
C ASP A 78 -5.71 -18.70 5.54
N VAL A 79 -4.88 -18.57 4.51
CA VAL A 79 -3.72 -17.66 4.52
C VAL A 79 -3.94 -16.45 3.61
N GLU A 80 -5.06 -16.41 2.89
CA GLU A 80 -5.38 -15.37 1.92
C GLU A 80 -5.52 -14.02 2.61
N GLU A 81 -6.33 -13.94 3.67
CA GLU A 81 -6.55 -12.70 4.42
C GLU A 81 -5.24 -12.14 4.99
N TYR A 82 -4.37 -13.00 5.52
CA TYR A 82 -3.10 -12.55 6.11
C TYR A 82 -2.09 -12.07 5.07
N LEU A 83 -2.02 -12.75 3.93
CA LEU A 83 -1.22 -12.29 2.81
C LEU A 83 -1.76 -10.97 2.29
N TYR A 84 -3.09 -10.81 2.20
CA TYR A 84 -3.71 -9.56 1.79
C TYR A 84 -3.35 -8.39 2.73
N GLU A 85 -3.47 -8.58 4.05
CA GLU A 85 -3.08 -7.57 5.05
C GLU A 85 -1.60 -7.16 4.91
N ASP A 86 -0.70 -8.13 4.75
CA ASP A 86 0.73 -7.88 4.59
C ASP A 86 1.06 -7.11 3.32
N LEU A 87 0.44 -7.52 2.21
CA LEU A 87 0.57 -6.86 0.93
C LEU A 87 0.04 -5.43 0.99
N LEU A 88 -1.06 -5.21 1.71
CA LEU A 88 -1.64 -3.88 1.91
C LEU A 88 -0.67 -2.96 2.67
N LEU A 89 0.04 -3.48 3.67
CA LEU A 89 1.04 -2.73 4.44
C LEU A 89 2.29 -2.35 3.62
N GLN A 90 2.61 -3.11 2.56
CA GLN A 90 3.71 -2.76 1.64
C GLN A 90 3.35 -1.64 0.68
N VAL A 91 2.07 -1.35 0.49
CA VAL A 91 1.66 -0.23 -0.37
C VAL A 91 2.01 1.09 0.32
N PRO A 92 2.82 1.96 -0.30
CA PRO A 92 3.13 3.26 0.28
C PRO A 92 1.88 4.13 0.37
N MET A 93 1.77 4.92 1.45
CA MET A 93 0.69 5.90 1.64
C MET A 93 0.51 6.85 0.44
N LYS A 94 1.61 7.17 -0.25
CA LYS A 94 1.61 7.91 -1.50
C LYS A 94 2.11 7.03 -2.64
N ALA A 95 1.18 6.33 -3.30
CA ALA A 95 1.45 5.48 -4.45
C ALA A 95 1.90 6.33 -5.66
N VAL A 96 3.19 6.28 -6.00
CA VAL A 96 3.77 6.96 -7.17
C VAL A 96 4.64 5.98 -7.95
N CYS A 97 4.60 6.07 -9.28
CA CYS A 97 5.36 5.19 -10.17
C CYS A 97 6.88 5.37 -10.08
N SER A 98 7.35 6.53 -9.60
CA SER A 98 8.75 6.80 -9.29
C SER A 98 8.89 7.97 -8.34
N LYS A 99 10.05 8.09 -7.68
CA LYS A 99 10.36 9.23 -6.79
C LYS A 99 10.41 10.54 -7.58
N GLU A 100 10.88 10.48 -8.82
CA GLU A 100 11.09 11.60 -9.73
C GLU A 100 9.89 11.87 -10.66
N CYS A 101 8.75 11.20 -10.47
CA CYS A 101 7.58 11.32 -11.33
C CYS A 101 7.21 12.80 -11.57
N SER A 102 7.14 13.30 -12.81
CA SER A 102 6.82 14.72 -13.06
C SER A 102 5.37 15.09 -12.76
N GLY A 103 4.51 14.09 -12.54
CA GLY A 103 3.07 14.25 -12.50
C GLY A 103 2.45 14.33 -13.88
N VAL A 104 1.15 14.64 -13.92
CA VAL A 104 0.43 14.86 -15.18
C VAL A 104 1.16 15.98 -15.92
N SER A 105 1.63 15.71 -17.15
CA SER A 105 2.18 16.78 -17.99
C SER A 105 1.10 17.84 -18.10
N SER A 106 1.43 19.10 -17.82
CA SER A 106 0.48 20.20 -17.98
C SER A 106 -0.22 20.03 -19.31
N TYR A 107 -1.55 19.94 -19.28
CA TYR A 107 -2.37 20.00 -20.47
C TYR A 107 -2.05 21.35 -21.13
N SER A 108 -1.07 21.37 -22.03
CA SER A 108 -1.10 22.32 -23.11
C SER A 108 -2.22 21.80 -24.00
N THR A 109 -3.44 22.20 -23.67
CA THR A 109 -4.52 22.23 -24.63
C THR A 109 -3.96 23.01 -25.81
N LYS A 110 -3.52 22.30 -26.85
CA LYS A 110 -3.07 22.92 -28.12
C LYS A 110 -4.18 23.77 -28.78
N ASN A 111 -5.35 23.87 -28.15
CA ASN A 111 -6.54 24.58 -28.60
C ASN A 111 -7.06 25.65 -27.62
N GLU A 112 -6.29 26.06 -26.61
CA GLU A 112 -6.60 27.30 -25.89
C GLU A 112 -5.40 28.23 -26.03
N LYS A 113 -5.59 29.31 -26.79
CA LYS A 113 -4.79 30.51 -26.63
C LYS A 113 -4.82 30.82 -25.14
N GLY A 114 -3.70 30.55 -24.44
CA GLY A 114 -3.62 30.72 -23.00
C GLY A 114 -4.22 32.07 -22.64
N SER A 115 -5.27 32.07 -21.83
CA SER A 115 -5.83 33.32 -21.34
C SER A 115 -4.69 34.00 -20.59
N SER A 116 -4.22 35.12 -21.13
CA SER A 116 -3.19 35.97 -20.52
C SER A 116 -3.77 36.75 -19.33
N GLY A 117 -4.67 36.12 -18.58
CA GLY A 117 -5.44 36.70 -17.50
C GLY A 117 -5.26 35.86 -16.25
N VAL A 118 -5.13 36.55 -15.12
CA VAL A 118 -5.10 35.89 -13.81
C VAL A 118 -6.36 35.05 -13.66
N ASP A 119 -6.20 33.77 -13.31
CA ASP A 119 -7.31 32.86 -13.08
C ASP A 119 -8.25 33.47 -12.02
N HIS A 120 -9.55 33.48 -12.33
CA HIS A 120 -10.57 34.14 -11.51
C HIS A 120 -10.54 33.71 -10.04
N ARG A 121 -10.11 32.47 -9.74
CA ARG A 121 -9.95 31.95 -8.37
C ARG A 121 -8.91 32.76 -7.57
N TRP A 122 -7.93 33.34 -8.24
CA TRP A 122 -6.82 34.08 -7.64
C TRP A 122 -7.10 35.57 -7.47
N HIS A 123 -8.26 36.07 -7.92
CA HIS A 123 -8.65 37.47 -7.74
C HIS A 123 -8.67 37.92 -6.26
N ALA A 124 -9.00 37.01 -5.33
CA ALA A 124 -8.96 37.31 -3.90
C ALA A 124 -7.52 37.54 -3.40
N LEU A 125 -6.55 36.82 -3.95
CA LEU A 125 -5.14 36.93 -3.54
C LEU A 125 -4.49 38.21 -4.08
N LEU A 126 -4.89 38.67 -5.27
CA LEU A 126 -4.50 39.99 -5.77
C LEU A 126 -4.94 41.12 -4.83
N LYS A 127 -6.17 41.04 -4.29
CA LYS A 127 -6.66 42.02 -3.31
C LYS A 127 -5.79 42.06 -2.05
N LEU A 128 -5.36 40.88 -1.59
CA LEU A 128 -4.48 40.77 -0.42
C LEU A 128 -3.07 41.31 -0.71
N GLN A 129 -2.48 40.96 -1.85
CA GLN A 129 -1.15 41.46 -2.26
C GLN A 129 -1.13 42.98 -2.39
N ASN A 130 -2.14 43.58 -3.02
CA ASN A 130 -2.24 45.03 -3.18
C ASN A 130 -2.46 45.73 -1.83
N SER A 131 -3.21 45.11 -0.91
CA SER A 131 -3.39 45.67 0.44
C SER A 131 -2.13 45.59 1.30
N THR A 132 -1.24 44.62 1.07
CA THR A 132 0.03 44.51 1.82
C THR A 132 1.06 45.50 1.30
N ASN A 133 1.07 45.76 -0.01
CA ASN A 133 1.96 46.75 -0.62
C ASN A 133 1.61 48.20 -0.25
N ASN A 134 0.32 48.52 -0.07
CA ASN A 134 -0.13 49.87 0.32
C ASN A 134 0.06 50.23 1.81
N ASN A 135 0.50 49.29 2.65
CA ASN A 135 0.73 49.51 4.08
C ASN A 135 2.22 49.65 4.45
N LEU A 136 3.10 49.77 3.45
CA LEU A 136 4.55 49.95 3.60
C LEU A 136 5.04 51.34 3.12
N GLU A 137 4.13 52.26 2.81
CA GLU A 137 4.40 53.69 2.57
C GLU A 137 3.89 54.57 3.71
#